data_AF-A0A0P0M5E4-F1
#
_entry.id   AF-A0A0P0M5E4-F1
#
_cell.length_a   1.000
_cell.length_b   1.000
_cell.length_c   1.000
_cell.angle_alpha   90.00
_cell.angle_beta   90.00
_cell.angle_gamma   90.00
#
_symmetry.space_group_name_H-M   'P 1'
#
loop_
_entity.id
_entity.type
_entity.pdbx_description
1 polymer ?
#
loop_
_entity_poly.entity_id
_entity_poly.type
_entity_poly.pdbx_seq_one_letter_code
_entity_poly.pdbx_strand_id
1 'polypeptide(L)'
;MITMSSFKYAGLIISIIISLISCTHNKNYPTAFQPELAKAEAMMYRYPDSALHILQGIQPDIPSENEQYATWALLMTQAQYKNQIEQSDSLINIAYSYFTKHDNAQRKALALYYKGILRHESHHAEDALSFYLEAATEIEKTNDYQLGFLINSEVGLMYLYRKLNDYAMEYFEKAHHNAELSDNQTYIAFSFIYIARAFSQKNNIIKR
;
A
#
# COMPACT_ATOMS: atom_id res chain seq x y z
N MET A 1 59.77 -24.19 1.89
CA MET A 1 59.38 -23.67 3.23
C MET A 1 58.08 -22.90 3.04
N ILE A 2 56.95 -23.60 2.98
CA ILE A 2 55.63 -22.98 2.84
C ILE A 2 55.34 -22.32 4.18
N THR A 3 55.27 -20.99 4.18
CA THR A 3 55.24 -20.18 5.40
C THR A 3 53.92 -20.38 6.13
N MET A 4 53.97 -20.59 7.45
CA MET A 4 52.81 -20.73 8.34
C MET A 4 51.79 -19.57 8.27
N SER A 5 52.14 -18.46 7.61
CA SER A 5 51.24 -17.34 7.33
C SER A 5 50.19 -17.67 6.26
N SER A 6 50.53 -18.45 5.24
CA SER A 6 49.60 -18.83 4.15
C SER A 6 48.38 -19.63 4.64
N PHE A 7 48.58 -20.50 5.63
CA PHE A 7 47.49 -21.27 6.26
C PHE A 7 46.55 -20.40 7.12
N LYS A 8 47.05 -19.30 7.71
CA LYS A 8 46.21 -18.38 8.51
C LYS A 8 45.26 -17.58 7.63
N TYR A 9 45.72 -17.11 6.47
CA TYR A 9 44.86 -16.40 5.51
C TYR A 9 43.84 -17.33 4.87
N ALA A 10 44.21 -18.57 4.55
CA ALA A 10 43.27 -19.57 4.04
C ALA A 10 42.15 -19.88 5.06
N GLY A 11 42.48 -20.05 6.34
CA GLY A 11 41.48 -20.26 7.40
C GLY A 11 40.55 -19.06 7.60
N LEU A 12 41.07 -17.83 7.49
CA LEU A 12 40.29 -16.61 7.63
C LEU A 12 39.33 -16.39 6.44
N ILE A 13 39.78 -16.70 5.22
CA ILE A 13 38.95 -16.67 4.01
C ILE A 13 37.85 -17.73 4.07
N ILE A 14 38.16 -18.95 4.53
CA ILE A 14 37.16 -20.02 4.70
C ILE A 14 36.12 -19.62 5.76
N SER A 15 36.53 -19.01 6.87
CA SER A 15 35.61 -18.51 7.91
C SER A 15 34.66 -17.42 7.37
N ILE A 16 35.16 -16.50 6.55
CA ILE A 16 34.35 -15.47 5.88
C ILE A 16 33.35 -16.11 4.91
N ILE A 17 33.78 -17.09 4.11
CA ILE A 17 32.92 -17.82 3.17
C ILE A 17 31.82 -18.60 3.92
N ILE A 18 32.14 -19.27 5.03
CA ILE A 18 31.15 -19.99 5.86
C ILE A 18 30.17 -19.02 6.52
N SER A 19 30.64 -17.83 6.94
CA SER A 19 29.76 -16.78 7.48
C SER A 19 28.84 -16.15 6.43
N LEU A 20 29.28 -16.07 5.16
CA LEU A 20 28.46 -15.61 4.04
C LEU A 20 27.41 -16.64 3.61
N ILE A 21 27.69 -17.94 3.76
CA ILE A 21 26.73 -19.03 3.52
C ILE A 21 25.74 -19.18 4.69
N SER A 22 26.11 -18.74 5.89
CA SER A 22 25.25 -18.82 7.09
C SER A 22 24.19 -17.71 7.16
N CYS A 23 24.22 -16.76 6.22
CA CYS A 23 23.14 -15.80 5.97
C CYS A 23 22.17 -16.29 4.90
N THR A 24 21.88 -17.59 4.87
CA THR A 24 20.64 -18.10 4.27
C THR A 24 19.91 -18.93 5.31
N HIS A 25 19.40 -18.28 6.35
CA HIS A 25 18.32 -18.87 7.15
C HIS A 25 17.02 -18.83 6.32
N ASN A 26 17.05 -19.50 5.16
CA ASN A 26 15.89 -19.69 4.31
C ASN A 26 15.02 -20.70 5.04
N LYS A 27 14.01 -20.22 5.78
CA LYS A 27 12.89 -21.06 6.15
C LYS A 27 12.25 -21.46 4.82
N ASN A 28 12.60 -22.65 4.33
CA ASN A 28 11.98 -23.27 3.18
C ASN A 28 10.50 -23.51 3.50
N TYR A 29 9.68 -22.47 3.31
CA TYR A 29 8.24 -22.63 3.22
C TYR A 29 7.96 -23.27 1.86
N PRO A 30 7.15 -24.35 1.77
CA PRO A 30 7.14 -25.22 0.60
C PRO A 30 6.61 -24.60 -0.71
N THR A 31 6.13 -23.34 -0.71
CA THR A 31 5.55 -22.72 -1.90
C THR A 31 5.80 -21.21 -1.89
N ALA A 32 6.89 -20.75 -2.50
CA ALA A 32 7.08 -19.32 -2.74
C ALA A 32 6.21 -18.90 -3.93
N PHE A 33 5.24 -18.00 -3.69
CA PHE A 33 4.29 -17.49 -4.68
C PHE A 33 4.58 -16.03 -5.06
N GLN A 34 5.82 -15.58 -4.85
CA GLN A 34 6.31 -14.26 -5.26
C GLN A 34 6.04 -13.95 -6.74
N PRO A 35 6.24 -14.88 -7.70
CA PRO A 35 5.96 -14.60 -9.10
C PRO A 35 4.47 -14.28 -9.36
N GLU A 36 3.56 -15.02 -8.73
CA GLU A 36 2.12 -14.82 -8.84
C GLU A 36 1.69 -13.51 -8.19
N LEU A 37 2.24 -13.16 -7.02
CA LEU A 37 1.99 -11.87 -6.36
C LEU A 37 2.45 -10.70 -7.23
N ALA A 38 3.69 -10.76 -7.74
CA ALA A 38 4.23 -9.72 -8.61
C ALA A 38 3.39 -9.56 -9.88
N LYS A 39 2.94 -10.68 -10.46
CA LYS A 39 2.07 -10.67 -11.64
C LYS A 39 0.70 -10.04 -11.33
N ALA A 40 0.06 -10.43 -10.22
CA ALA A 40 -1.22 -9.88 -9.80
C ALA A 40 -1.12 -8.37 -9.50
N GLU A 41 -0.09 -7.94 -8.79
CA GLU A 41 0.17 -6.54 -8.47
C GLU A 41 0.39 -5.68 -9.73
N ALA A 42 1.21 -6.16 -10.66
CA ALA A 42 1.53 -5.43 -11.90
C ALA A 42 0.29 -5.14 -12.77
N MET A 43 -0.74 -5.99 -12.70
CA MET A 43 -1.99 -5.79 -13.45
C MET A 43 -3.13 -5.20 -12.63
N MET A 44 -2.95 -5.02 -11.32
CA MET A 44 -4.00 -4.72 -10.35
C MET A 44 -4.87 -3.52 -10.71
N TYR A 45 -4.26 -2.44 -11.19
CA TYR A 45 -5.00 -1.22 -11.57
C TYR A 45 -5.75 -1.35 -12.89
N ARG A 46 -5.25 -2.16 -13.82
CA ARG A 46 -5.80 -2.25 -15.18
C ARG A 46 -6.77 -3.42 -15.36
N TYR A 47 -6.50 -4.55 -14.69
CA TYR A 47 -7.25 -5.80 -14.78
C TYR A 47 -7.41 -6.41 -13.38
N PRO A 48 -8.19 -5.76 -12.49
CA PRO A 48 -8.36 -6.23 -11.11
C PRO A 48 -9.03 -7.60 -11.02
N ASP A 49 -9.88 -7.96 -11.98
CA ASP A 49 -10.52 -9.27 -12.11
C ASP A 49 -9.48 -10.38 -12.37
N SER A 50 -8.54 -10.11 -13.27
CA SER A 50 -7.43 -11.01 -13.59
C SER A 50 -6.45 -11.12 -12.43
N ALA A 51 -6.16 -10.01 -11.74
CA ALA A 51 -5.36 -10.01 -10.52
C ALA A 51 -6.02 -10.88 -9.44
N LEU A 52 -7.33 -10.72 -9.22
CA LEU A 52 -8.09 -11.53 -8.27
C LEU A 52 -8.02 -13.02 -8.60
N HIS A 53 -8.20 -13.37 -9.88
CA HIS A 53 -8.13 -14.77 -10.32
C HIS A 53 -6.77 -15.41 -10.01
N ILE A 54 -5.66 -14.70 -10.24
CA ILE A 54 -4.32 -15.17 -9.89
C ILE A 54 -4.19 -15.38 -8.37
N LEU A 55 -4.63 -14.40 -7.58
CA LEU A 55 -4.52 -14.44 -6.13
C LEU A 55 -5.36 -15.56 -5.50
N GLN A 56 -6.52 -15.87 -6.07
CA GLN A 56 -7.37 -17.00 -5.67
C GLN A 56 -6.74 -18.37 -5.99
N GLY A 57 -5.84 -18.43 -6.97
CA GLY A 57 -5.06 -19.63 -7.28
C GLY A 57 -3.95 -19.93 -6.26
N ILE A 58 -3.61 -18.96 -5.40
CA ILE A 58 -2.62 -19.15 -4.34
C ILE A 58 -3.31 -19.81 -3.14
N GLN A 59 -2.74 -20.92 -2.67
CA GLN A 59 -3.12 -21.56 -1.40
C GLN A 59 -2.01 -21.27 -0.38
N PRO A 60 -2.15 -20.23 0.45
CA PRO A 60 -1.10 -19.87 1.38
C PRO A 60 -1.10 -20.87 2.53
N ASP A 61 -0.12 -21.78 2.56
CA ASP A 61 0.12 -22.70 3.68
C ASP A 61 1.22 -22.15 4.62
N ILE A 62 1.27 -20.83 4.75
CA ILE A 62 2.35 -20.11 5.42
C ILE A 62 1.76 -19.30 6.59
N PRO A 63 2.45 -19.19 7.75
CA PRO A 63 1.99 -18.39 8.87
C PRO A 63 1.74 -16.92 8.50
N SER A 64 0.84 -16.28 9.24
CA SER A 64 0.45 -14.89 9.03
C SER A 64 1.58 -13.86 9.22
N GLU A 65 2.66 -14.25 9.91
CA GLU A 65 3.85 -13.44 10.10
C GLU A 65 4.83 -13.48 8.91
N ASN A 66 4.48 -14.13 7.81
CA ASN A 66 5.29 -14.15 6.60
C ASN A 66 4.93 -13.00 5.65
N GLU A 67 5.96 -12.35 5.08
CA GLU A 67 5.81 -11.25 4.13
C GLU A 67 4.94 -11.61 2.92
N GLN A 68 5.09 -12.81 2.37
CA GLN A 68 4.30 -13.27 1.22
C GLN A 68 2.84 -13.41 1.59
N TYR A 69 2.54 -13.94 2.78
CA TYR A 69 1.17 -14.05 3.26
C TYR A 69 0.54 -12.68 3.50
N ALA A 70 1.27 -11.76 4.13
CA ALA A 70 0.83 -10.38 4.33
C ALA A 70 0.61 -9.65 2.99
N THR A 71 1.51 -9.85 2.03
CA THR A 71 1.40 -9.30 0.66
C THR A 71 0.18 -9.87 -0.06
N TRP A 72 -0.02 -11.19 0.02
CA TRP A 72 -1.20 -11.85 -0.54
C TRP A 72 -2.49 -11.30 0.07
N ALA A 73 -2.57 -11.18 1.40
CA ALA A 73 -3.73 -10.64 2.08
C ALA A 73 -4.01 -9.18 1.68
N LEU A 74 -2.97 -8.37 1.51
CA LEU A 74 -3.08 -6.99 1.03
C LEU A 74 -3.63 -6.93 -0.41
N LEU A 75 -3.04 -7.70 -1.32
CA LEU A 75 -3.44 -7.72 -2.72
C LEU A 75 -4.82 -8.34 -2.92
N MET A 76 -5.19 -9.36 -2.14
CA MET A 76 -6.55 -9.90 -2.12
C MET A 76 -7.56 -8.83 -1.71
N THR A 77 -7.26 -8.09 -0.64
CA THR A 77 -8.13 -7.00 -0.18
C THR A 77 -8.34 -5.96 -1.29
N GLN A 78 -7.24 -5.55 -1.91
CA GLN A 78 -7.24 -4.59 -3.01
C GLN A 78 -8.06 -5.09 -4.21
N ALA A 79 -7.85 -6.35 -4.63
CA ALA A 79 -8.51 -6.94 -5.76
C ALA A 79 -10.02 -7.10 -5.52
N GLN A 80 -10.42 -7.57 -4.33
CA GLN A 80 -11.83 -7.68 -3.95
C GLN A 80 -12.52 -6.31 -3.97
N TYR A 81 -11.90 -5.28 -3.38
CA TYR A 81 -12.44 -3.93 -3.39
C TYR A 81 -12.62 -3.39 -4.82
N LYS A 82 -11.59 -3.51 -5.66
CA LYS A 82 -11.64 -3.04 -7.06
C LYS A 82 -12.66 -3.79 -7.91
N ASN A 83 -13.01 -5.03 -7.55
CA ASN A 83 -14.06 -5.82 -8.17
C ASN A 83 -15.43 -5.68 -7.49
N GLN A 84 -15.59 -4.75 -6.53
CA GLN A 84 -16.84 -4.51 -5.80
C GLN A 84 -17.34 -5.75 -5.05
N ILE A 85 -16.41 -6.56 -4.55
CA ILE A 85 -16.71 -7.73 -3.73
C ILE A 85 -16.66 -7.32 -2.27
N GLU A 86 -17.79 -7.50 -1.57
CA GLU A 86 -17.87 -7.30 -0.13
C GLU A 86 -16.91 -8.24 0.59
N GLN A 87 -16.19 -7.71 1.57
CA GLN A 87 -15.14 -8.42 2.30
C GLN A 87 -15.12 -7.99 3.76
N SER A 88 -14.71 -8.90 4.64
CA SER A 88 -14.46 -8.58 6.03
C SER A 88 -13.08 -7.92 6.20
N ASP A 89 -12.85 -7.35 7.38
CA ASP A 89 -11.55 -6.77 7.73
C ASP A 89 -10.44 -7.81 7.99
N SER A 90 -10.71 -9.12 7.82
CA SER A 90 -9.78 -10.18 8.22
C SER A 90 -8.45 -10.10 7.47
N LEU A 91 -8.50 -10.01 6.15
CA LEU A 91 -7.30 -9.97 5.30
C LEU A 91 -6.53 -8.65 5.48
N ILE A 92 -7.23 -7.53 5.51
CA ILE A 92 -6.55 -6.24 5.68
C ILE A 92 -5.90 -6.11 7.06
N ASN A 93 -6.47 -6.73 8.10
CA ASN A 93 -5.86 -6.71 9.42
C ASN A 93 -4.57 -7.53 9.49
N ILE A 94 -4.46 -8.62 8.72
CA ILE A 94 -3.20 -9.36 8.57
C ILE A 94 -2.15 -8.46 7.94
N ALA A 95 -2.46 -7.87 6.77
CA ALA A 95 -1.55 -7.00 6.05
C ALA A 95 -1.11 -5.79 6.90
N TYR A 96 -2.06 -5.10 7.52
CA TYR A 96 -1.82 -3.96 8.39
C TYR A 96 -0.90 -4.34 9.57
N SER A 97 -1.18 -5.44 10.27
CA SER A 97 -0.38 -5.86 11.43
C SER A 97 1.05 -6.22 11.07
N TYR A 98 1.27 -6.72 9.84
CA TYR A 98 2.59 -7.02 9.32
C TYR A 98 3.32 -5.73 8.91
N PHE A 99 2.77 -4.97 7.95
CA PHE A 99 3.48 -3.83 7.35
C PHE A 99 3.63 -2.61 8.28
N THR A 100 2.87 -2.52 9.37
CA THR A 100 3.12 -1.50 10.41
C THR A 100 4.38 -1.75 11.23
N LYS A 101 4.89 -2.98 11.24
CA LYS A 101 6.10 -3.38 11.99
C LYS A 101 7.35 -3.47 11.13
N HIS A 102 7.22 -3.28 9.81
CA HIS A 102 8.30 -3.46 8.84
C HIS A 102 8.53 -2.17 8.05
N ASP A 103 9.78 -1.95 7.64
CA ASP A 103 10.17 -0.73 6.94
C ASP A 103 9.84 -0.81 5.44
N ASN A 104 8.55 -0.74 5.13
CA ASN A 104 8.04 -0.65 3.77
C ASN A 104 6.90 0.37 3.71
N ALA A 105 7.27 1.64 3.48
CA ALA A 105 6.34 2.77 3.47
C ALA A 105 5.20 2.59 2.47
N GLN A 106 5.48 2.08 1.26
CA GLN A 106 4.46 1.87 0.22
C GLN A 106 3.42 0.84 0.68
N ARG A 107 3.86 -0.33 1.16
CA ARG A 107 2.96 -1.38 1.65
C ARG A 107 2.18 -0.94 2.87
N LYS A 108 2.82 -0.20 3.78
CA LYS A 108 2.17 0.39 4.95
C LYS A 108 1.07 1.38 4.53
N ALA A 109 1.37 2.29 3.60
CA ALA A 109 0.40 3.24 3.05
C ALA A 109 -0.79 2.52 2.39
N LEU A 110 -0.53 1.49 1.59
CA LEU A 110 -1.57 0.71 0.91
C LEU A 110 -2.47 -0.05 1.91
N ALA A 111 -1.87 -0.64 2.94
CA ALA A 111 -2.61 -1.33 4.00
C ALA A 111 -3.48 -0.35 4.82
N LEU A 112 -2.94 0.82 5.15
CA LEU A 112 -3.69 1.89 5.82
C LEU A 112 -4.84 2.39 4.95
N TYR A 113 -4.61 2.62 3.65
CA TYR A 113 -5.62 3.05 2.70
C TYR A 113 -6.81 2.08 2.63
N TYR A 114 -6.55 0.80 2.42
CA TYR A 114 -7.64 -0.19 2.36
C TYR A 114 -8.31 -0.43 3.71
N LYS A 115 -7.58 -0.31 4.83
CA LYS A 115 -8.18 -0.35 6.15
C LYS A 115 -9.13 0.84 6.38
N GLY A 116 -8.75 2.03 5.92
CA GLY A 116 -9.59 3.21 5.93
C GLY A 116 -10.87 3.01 5.11
N ILE A 117 -10.76 2.41 3.92
CA ILE A 117 -11.92 2.08 3.06
C ILE A 117 -12.92 1.19 3.80
N LEU A 118 -12.49 0.03 4.30
CA LEU A 118 -13.43 -0.92 4.92
C LEU A 118 -14.08 -0.35 6.20
N ARG A 119 -13.34 0.50 6.94
CA ARG A 119 -13.88 1.22 8.09
C ARG A 119 -14.93 2.25 7.69
N HIS A 120 -14.69 2.97 6.59
CA HIS A 120 -15.65 3.95 6.07
C HIS A 120 -16.93 3.27 5.59
N GLU A 121 -16.81 2.18 4.84
CA GLU A 121 -17.94 1.35 4.38
C GLU A 121 -18.74 0.77 5.55
N SER A 122 -18.06 0.43 6.66
CA SER A 122 -18.68 -0.03 7.89
C SER A 122 -19.22 1.11 8.79
N HIS A 123 -19.39 2.33 8.28
CA HIS A 123 -19.89 3.52 9.00
C HIS A 123 -19.01 4.04 10.15
N HIS A 124 -17.70 3.74 10.15
CA HIS A 124 -16.73 4.25 11.13
C HIS A 124 -15.88 5.38 10.52
N ALA A 125 -16.51 6.54 10.25
CA ALA A 125 -15.90 7.64 9.49
C ALA A 125 -14.78 8.39 10.23
N GLU A 126 -14.66 8.30 11.56
CA GLU A 126 -13.53 8.90 12.28
C GLU A 126 -12.30 7.99 12.22
N ASP A 127 -12.48 6.69 12.46
CA ASP A 127 -11.44 5.67 12.29
C ASP A 127 -10.89 5.70 10.87
N ALA A 128 -11.76 5.74 9.85
CA ALA A 128 -11.35 5.81 8.46
C ALA A 128 -10.45 7.02 8.16
N LEU A 129 -10.84 8.21 8.64
CA LEU A 129 -10.03 9.42 8.46
C LEU A 129 -8.65 9.27 9.12
N SER A 130 -8.59 8.67 10.32
CA SER A 130 -7.31 8.45 11.00
C SER A 130 -6.36 7.57 10.19
N PHE A 131 -6.87 6.48 9.59
CA PHE A 131 -6.08 5.61 8.73
C PHE A 131 -5.64 6.31 7.44
N TYR A 132 -6.52 7.10 6.80
CA TYR A 132 -6.14 7.84 5.60
C TYR A 132 -5.09 8.93 5.86
N LEU A 133 -5.15 9.62 7.00
CA LEU A 133 -4.14 10.61 7.38
C LEU A 133 -2.77 9.96 7.63
N GLU A 134 -2.75 8.81 8.29
CA GLU A 134 -1.51 8.03 8.44
C GLU A 134 -1.01 7.54 7.07
N ALA A 135 -1.91 7.06 6.20
CA ALA A 135 -1.56 6.64 4.83
C ALA A 135 -0.95 7.81 4.03
N ALA A 136 -1.48 9.02 4.18
CA ALA A 136 -0.99 10.22 3.52
C ALA A 136 0.44 10.57 3.98
N THR A 137 0.75 10.34 5.26
CA THR A 137 2.10 10.55 5.79
C THR A 137 3.09 9.50 5.26
N GLU A 138 2.66 8.25 5.13
CA GLU A 138 3.52 7.17 4.62
C GLU A 138 3.76 7.28 3.11
N ILE A 139 2.74 7.67 2.33
CA ILE A 139 2.86 7.73 0.88
C ILE A 139 3.79 8.85 0.39
N GLU A 140 3.92 9.94 1.16
CA GLU A 140 4.87 11.04 0.91
C GLU A 140 6.34 10.57 0.90
N LYS A 141 6.64 9.39 1.48
CA LYS A 141 7.97 8.78 1.49
C LYS A 141 8.27 7.96 0.22
N THR A 142 7.36 7.93 -0.74
CA THR A 142 7.40 7.03 -1.90
C THR A 142 7.15 7.78 -3.20
N ASN A 143 7.31 7.08 -4.34
CA ASN A 143 6.94 7.57 -5.66
C ASN A 143 5.71 6.86 -6.23
N ASP A 144 4.85 6.27 -5.38
CA ASP A 144 3.60 5.66 -5.82
C ASP A 144 2.50 6.74 -5.92
N TYR A 145 2.60 7.54 -6.98
CA TYR A 145 1.74 8.70 -7.21
C TYR A 145 0.28 8.30 -7.47
N GLN A 146 0.02 7.08 -7.99
CA GLN A 146 -1.36 6.60 -8.14
C GLN A 146 -2.02 6.39 -6.78
N LEU A 147 -1.33 5.73 -5.86
CA LEU A 147 -1.82 5.57 -4.49
C LEU A 147 -1.87 6.92 -3.75
N GLY A 148 -0.90 7.80 -4.00
CA GLY A 148 -0.89 9.18 -3.49
C GLY A 148 -2.13 9.97 -3.88
N PHE A 149 -2.55 9.90 -5.15
CA PHE A 149 -3.79 10.51 -5.62
C PHE A 149 -5.01 9.96 -4.87
N LEU A 150 -5.12 8.63 -4.76
CA LEU A 150 -6.26 7.98 -4.13
C LEU A 150 -6.41 8.35 -2.65
N ILE A 151 -5.32 8.26 -1.88
CA ILE A 151 -5.31 8.59 -0.45
C ILE A 151 -5.71 10.05 -0.23
N ASN A 152 -5.04 10.98 -0.91
CA ASN A 152 -5.29 12.41 -0.72
C ASN A 152 -6.71 12.80 -1.17
N SER A 153 -7.26 12.14 -2.20
CA SER A 153 -8.65 12.33 -2.61
C SER A 153 -9.63 11.93 -1.52
N GLU A 154 -9.44 10.78 -0.86
CA GLU A 154 -10.32 10.34 0.24
C GLU A 154 -10.28 11.33 1.42
N VAL A 155 -9.08 11.76 1.85
CA VAL A 155 -8.94 12.75 2.93
C VAL A 155 -9.64 14.06 2.56
N GLY A 156 -9.40 14.57 1.36
CA GLY A 156 -10.03 15.80 0.88
C GLY A 156 -11.56 15.70 0.84
N LEU A 157 -12.11 14.58 0.36
CA LEU A 157 -13.55 14.32 0.35
C LEU A 157 -14.12 14.28 1.77
N MET A 158 -13.44 13.62 2.69
CA MET A 158 -13.84 13.55 4.10
C MET A 158 -13.86 14.92 4.79
N TYR A 159 -12.93 15.82 4.46
CA TYR A 159 -12.96 17.19 4.95
C TYR A 159 -14.06 18.02 4.27
N LEU A 160 -14.26 17.84 2.96
CA LEU A 160 -15.31 18.54 2.21
C LEU A 160 -16.71 18.20 2.75
N TYR A 161 -16.99 16.93 3.07
CA TYR A 161 -18.27 16.53 3.67
C TYR A 161 -18.50 17.16 5.05
N ARG A 162 -17.42 17.42 5.80
CA ARG A 162 -17.45 18.13 7.08
C ARG A 162 -17.44 19.66 6.94
N LYS A 163 -17.52 20.18 5.70
CA LYS A 163 -17.45 21.62 5.36
C LYS A 163 -16.13 22.30 5.74
N LEU A 164 -15.08 21.51 5.93
CA LEU A 164 -13.72 21.97 6.21
C LEU A 164 -12.99 22.26 4.89
N ASN A 165 -13.47 23.26 4.16
CA ASN A 165 -13.10 23.51 2.77
C ASN A 165 -11.61 23.81 2.55
N ASP A 166 -10.97 24.53 3.49
CA ASP A 166 -9.55 24.86 3.36
C ASP A 166 -8.67 23.62 3.51
N TYR A 167 -8.97 22.76 4.49
CA TYR A 167 -8.32 21.45 4.62
C TYR A 167 -8.62 20.55 3.42
N ALA A 168 -9.86 20.53 2.93
CA ALA A 168 -10.20 19.75 1.74
C ALA A 168 -9.38 20.20 0.52
N MET A 169 -9.21 21.52 0.32
CA MET A 169 -8.44 22.07 -0.79
C MET A 169 -6.98 21.64 -0.73
N GLU A 170 -6.34 21.71 0.44
CA GLU A 170 -4.94 21.27 0.61
C GLU A 170 -4.73 19.83 0.11
N TYR A 171 -5.61 18.91 0.52
CA TYR A 171 -5.52 17.52 0.09
C TYR A 171 -5.91 17.31 -1.38
N PHE A 172 -6.85 18.09 -1.92
CA PHE A 172 -7.16 18.02 -3.36
C PHE A 172 -6.03 18.56 -4.24
N GLU A 173 -5.26 19.56 -3.80
CA GLU A 173 -4.05 20.03 -4.48
C GLU A 173 -2.95 18.97 -4.43
N LYS A 174 -2.74 18.31 -3.28
CA LYS A 174 -1.84 17.15 -3.19
C LYS A 174 -2.27 16.01 -4.12
N ALA A 175 -3.58 15.73 -4.19
CA ALA A 175 -4.11 14.72 -5.10
C ALA A 175 -3.85 15.12 -6.56
N HIS A 176 -4.10 16.37 -6.94
CA HIS A 176 -3.83 16.89 -8.27
C HIS A 176 -2.37 16.71 -8.68
N HIS A 177 -1.44 17.12 -7.81
CA HIS A 177 -0.01 16.96 -8.05
C HIS A 177 0.38 15.49 -8.29
N ASN A 178 -0.13 14.58 -7.46
CA ASN A 178 0.08 13.15 -7.64
C ASN A 178 -0.55 12.61 -8.94
N ALA A 179 -1.72 13.12 -9.33
CA ALA A 179 -2.35 12.73 -10.59
C ALA A 179 -1.47 13.11 -11.80
N GLU A 180 -0.92 14.31 -11.83
CA GLU A 180 0.02 14.77 -12.87
C GLU A 180 1.28 13.89 -12.92
N LEU A 181 1.89 13.62 -11.76
CA LEU A 181 3.09 12.76 -11.68
C LEU A 181 2.81 11.30 -12.06
N SER A 182 1.57 10.83 -11.90
CA SER A 182 1.16 9.48 -12.31
C SER A 182 0.87 9.33 -13.82
N ASP A 183 0.85 10.44 -14.57
CA ASP A 183 0.41 10.53 -15.97
C ASP A 183 -0.96 9.87 -16.23
N ASN A 184 -1.83 9.86 -15.22
CA ASN A 184 -3.16 9.27 -15.31
C ASN A 184 -4.19 10.36 -15.62
N GLN A 185 -4.56 10.49 -16.89
CA GLN A 185 -5.50 11.50 -17.37
C GLN A 185 -6.87 11.45 -16.68
N THR A 186 -7.33 10.24 -16.29
CA THR A 186 -8.56 10.08 -15.53
C THR A 186 -8.43 10.71 -14.14
N TYR A 187 -7.30 10.49 -13.45
CA TYR A 187 -7.05 11.09 -12.14
C TYR A 187 -6.88 12.60 -12.22
N ILE A 188 -6.24 13.12 -13.28
CA ILE A 188 -6.12 14.56 -13.51
C ILE A 188 -7.53 15.18 -13.65
N ALA A 189 -8.40 14.58 -14.45
CA ALA A 189 -9.78 15.04 -14.58
C ALA A 189 -10.54 15.02 -13.24
N PHE A 190 -10.43 13.93 -12.46
CA PHE A 190 -11.05 13.84 -11.15
C PHE A 190 -10.53 14.89 -10.16
N SER A 191 -9.22 15.19 -10.17
CA SER A 191 -8.67 16.21 -9.29
C SER A 191 -9.27 17.59 -9.54
N PHE A 192 -9.50 17.98 -10.80
CA PHE A 192 -10.17 19.24 -11.11
C PHE A 192 -11.62 19.26 -10.63
N ILE A 193 -12.34 18.13 -10.71
CA ILE A 193 -13.70 18.00 -10.18
C ILE A 193 -13.69 18.23 -8.66
N TYR A 194 -12.74 17.65 -7.93
CA TYR A 194 -12.66 17.80 -6.48
C TYR A 194 -12.34 19.24 -6.06
N ILE A 195 -11.36 19.87 -6.70
CA ILE A 195 -11.02 21.28 -6.49
C ILE A 195 -12.23 22.19 -6.77
N ALA A 196 -12.93 21.98 -7.89
CA ALA A 196 -14.12 22.75 -8.25
C ALA A 196 -15.25 22.60 -7.21
N ARG A 197 -15.45 21.39 -6.68
CA ARG A 197 -16.43 21.13 -5.61
C ARG A 197 -16.09 21.91 -4.33
N ALA A 198 -14.83 21.93 -3.92
CA ALA A 198 -14.39 22.70 -2.75
C ALA A 198 -14.60 24.22 -2.93
N PHE A 199 -14.25 24.78 -4.09
CA PHE A 199 -14.51 26.20 -4.38
C PHE A 199 -16.01 26.53 -4.37
N SER A 200 -16.84 25.68 -4.98
CA SER A 200 -18.29 25.88 -5.02
C SER A 200 -18.91 25.89 -3.61
N GLN A 201 -18.53 24.92 -2.77
CA GLN A 201 -19.07 24.83 -1.41
C GLN A 201 -18.62 26.03 -0.56
N LYS A 202 -17.34 26.44 -0.64
CA LYS A 202 -16.82 27.63 0.07
C LYS A 202 -17.58 28.90 -0.30
N ASN A 203 -17.85 29.13 -1.59
CA ASN A 203 -18.59 30.30 -2.05
C ASN A 203 -20.05 30.31 -1.58
N ASN A 204 -20.67 29.15 -1.40
CA ASN A 204 -22.04 29.04 -0.87
C ASN A 204 -22.12 29.30 0.64
N ILE A 205 -21.04 29.08 1.39
CA ILE A 205 -20.97 29.39 2.82
C ILE A 205 -20.85 30.90 3.03
N ILE A 206 -20.03 31.59 2.24
CA ILE A 206 -19.82 33.04 2.35
C ILE A 206 -21.09 33.85 2.03
N LYS A 207 -22.01 33.29 1.24
CA LYS A 207 -23.26 33.94 0.83
C LYS A 207 -24.44 33.77 1.81
N ARG A 208 -24.26 33.03 2.91
CA ARG A 208 -25.28 32.83 3.95
C ARG A 208 -24.94 33.64 5.19
#